data_AF-A0A3C0AME3-F1
#
_entry.id   AF-A0A3C0AME3-F1
#
_cell.length_a   1.000
_cell.length_b   1.000
_cell.length_c   1.000
_cell.angle_alpha   90.00
_cell.angle_beta   90.00
_cell.angle_gamma   90.00
#
_symmetry.space_group_name_H-M   'P 1'
#
loop_
_entity.id
_entity.type
_entity.pdbx_description
1 polymer ?
#
loop_
_entity_poly.entity_id
_entity_poly.type
_entity_poly.pdbx_seq_one_letter_code
_entity_poly.pdbx_strand_id
1 'polypeptide(L)'
;MNEDLKSEIRDQLLRERTLELMKDKISDAELFMNELSDKITNPEEGATRPTPEEASKALKEYAAEHQLIYNITPMMSAQEMSESEKYPLGTAREPSINQFAAQPRTVIEQLFETPVNLTYIPYEAEDSFSSGLLSYWKTKHVDATIPEFDDPEIDQQITEQLKLEKARPLAQKRGEELKKLISGDKEMSAAIEGQTITGKKEGTELSTTTTESFSWMRTSTANASNPFSMPRPELSSISAVAGAGNEFMEEVFDNLDNGEVGVVMNADKTVCYVVKVINRIPSTPGGLTAMYQEFLKEDMFFFFSPYLPMAQMEQQQTNFEWSQELEAKYQVEKYFEQVEGPEVVAQ
;
A
#
# COMPACT_ATOMS: atom_id res chain seq x y z
N MET A 1 -10.49 -45.17 -13.08
CA MET A 1 -10.67 -43.72 -12.83
C MET A 1 -10.59 -43.53 -11.32
N ASN A 2 -9.57 -42.84 -10.84
CA ASN A 2 -9.21 -42.77 -9.41
C ASN A 2 -10.22 -41.89 -8.63
N GLU A 3 -10.57 -42.25 -7.40
CA GLU A 3 -11.61 -41.55 -6.61
C GLU A 3 -11.20 -40.10 -6.28
N ASP A 4 -9.91 -39.83 -6.10
CA ASP A 4 -9.38 -38.48 -5.87
C ASP A 4 -9.66 -37.54 -7.06
N LEU A 5 -9.48 -38.04 -8.29
CA LEU A 5 -9.74 -37.28 -9.51
C LEU A 5 -11.24 -36.95 -9.67
N LYS A 6 -12.13 -37.83 -9.20
CA LYS A 6 -13.58 -37.57 -9.21
C LYS A 6 -13.98 -36.52 -8.17
N SER A 7 -13.31 -36.51 -7.01
CA SER A 7 -13.51 -35.48 -5.99
C SER A 7 -13.06 -34.12 -6.51
N GLU A 8 -11.86 -34.05 -7.10
CA GLU A 8 -11.31 -32.83 -7.66
C GLU A 8 -12.18 -32.23 -8.78
N ILE A 9 -12.68 -33.06 -9.70
CA ILE A 9 -13.62 -32.63 -10.75
C ILE A 9 -14.94 -32.15 -10.15
N ARG A 10 -15.46 -32.80 -9.10
CA ARG A 10 -16.70 -32.37 -8.44
C ARG A 10 -16.51 -31.01 -7.78
N ASP A 11 -15.41 -30.81 -7.08
CA ASP A 11 -15.12 -29.56 -6.38
C ASP A 11 -14.85 -28.41 -7.38
N GLN A 12 -14.24 -28.72 -8.53
CA GLN A 12 -14.09 -27.76 -9.62
C GLN A 12 -15.45 -27.38 -10.22
N LEU A 13 -16.32 -28.35 -10.55
CA LEU A 13 -17.66 -28.07 -11.08
C LEU A 13 -18.55 -27.31 -10.10
N LEU A 14 -18.44 -27.60 -8.81
CA LEU A 14 -19.15 -26.86 -7.76
C LEU A 14 -18.67 -25.41 -7.68
N ARG A 15 -17.36 -25.17 -7.75
CA ARG A 15 -16.79 -23.82 -7.79
C ARG A 15 -17.24 -23.04 -9.02
N GLU A 16 -17.15 -23.65 -10.21
CA GLU A 16 -17.58 -23.02 -11.47
C GLU A 16 -19.06 -22.62 -11.41
N ARG A 17 -19.94 -23.52 -10.98
CA ARG A 17 -21.38 -23.23 -10.84
C ARG A 17 -21.67 -22.17 -9.79
N THR A 18 -20.94 -22.16 -8.68
CA THR A 18 -21.10 -21.15 -7.63
C THR A 18 -20.72 -19.78 -8.16
N LEU A 19 -19.61 -19.69 -8.90
CA LEU A 19 -19.12 -18.45 -9.48
C LEU A 19 -20.06 -17.90 -10.55
N GLU A 20 -20.61 -18.78 -11.40
CA GLU A 20 -21.64 -18.43 -12.39
C GLU A 20 -22.91 -17.87 -11.72
N LEU A 21 -23.42 -18.55 -10.69
CA LEU A 21 -24.55 -18.07 -9.88
C LEU A 21 -24.28 -16.73 -9.19
N MET A 22 -23.06 -16.51 -8.70
CA MET A 22 -22.67 -15.25 -8.09
C MET A 22 -22.64 -14.12 -9.13
N LYS A 23 -22.14 -14.38 -10.33
CA LYS A 23 -22.14 -13.41 -11.44
C LYS A 23 -23.55 -13.04 -11.85
N ASP A 24 -24.42 -14.02 -12.04
CA ASP A 24 -25.82 -13.77 -12.40
C ASP A 24 -26.51 -12.89 -11.34
N LYS A 25 -26.33 -13.21 -10.05
CA LYS A 25 -26.93 -12.44 -8.95
C LYS A 25 -26.41 -11.01 -8.86
N ILE A 26 -25.13 -10.77 -9.12
CA ILE A 26 -24.52 -9.44 -9.07
C ILE A 26 -24.90 -8.63 -10.31
N SER A 27 -24.98 -9.26 -11.48
CA SER A 27 -25.49 -8.60 -12.69
C SER A 27 -26.97 -8.20 -12.55
N ASP A 28 -27.81 -9.07 -11.98
CA ASP A 28 -29.20 -8.74 -11.67
C ASP A 28 -29.30 -7.58 -10.66
N ALA A 29 -28.40 -7.54 -9.67
CA ALA A 29 -28.33 -6.46 -8.70
C ALA A 29 -27.88 -5.14 -9.34
N GLU A 30 -26.90 -5.18 -10.24
CA GLU A 30 -26.45 -4.03 -11.02
C GLU A 30 -27.57 -3.48 -11.91
N LEU A 31 -28.35 -4.35 -12.56
CA LEU A 31 -29.53 -3.95 -13.34
C LEU A 31 -30.57 -3.23 -12.47
N PHE A 32 -30.88 -3.78 -11.29
CA PHE A 32 -31.77 -3.13 -10.34
C PHE A 32 -31.23 -1.78 -9.86
N MET A 33 -29.92 -1.70 -9.59
CA MET A 33 -29.26 -0.44 -9.25
C MET A 33 -29.33 0.56 -10.40
N ASN A 34 -29.12 0.14 -11.66
CA ASN A 34 -29.26 1.02 -12.82
C ASN A 34 -30.68 1.61 -12.93
N GLU A 35 -31.72 0.79 -12.78
CA GLU A 35 -33.11 1.28 -12.79
C GLU A 35 -33.40 2.27 -11.66
N LEU A 36 -32.82 2.05 -10.48
CA LEU A 36 -32.96 2.96 -9.35
C LEU A 36 -32.15 4.25 -9.56
N SER A 37 -30.97 4.15 -10.15
CA SER A 37 -30.12 5.28 -10.54
C SER A 37 -30.82 6.19 -11.53
N ASP A 38 -31.45 5.61 -12.57
CA ASP A 38 -32.19 6.36 -13.58
C ASP A 38 -33.33 7.17 -12.94
N LYS A 39 -34.06 6.58 -11.99
CA LYS A 39 -35.13 7.28 -11.24
C LYS A 39 -34.60 8.44 -10.39
N ILE A 40 -33.38 8.34 -9.89
CA ILE A 40 -32.74 9.37 -9.06
C ILE A 40 -32.17 10.50 -9.92
N THR A 41 -31.44 10.15 -10.98
CA THR A 41 -30.67 11.07 -11.81
C THR A 41 -31.52 11.71 -12.92
N ASN A 42 -32.43 10.94 -13.51
CA ASN A 42 -33.27 11.31 -14.66
C ASN A 42 -34.76 10.99 -14.41
N PRO A 43 -35.43 11.63 -13.44
CA PRO A 43 -36.85 11.36 -13.19
C PRO A 43 -37.72 11.76 -14.39
N GLU A 44 -38.79 10.98 -14.63
CA GLU A 44 -39.83 11.37 -15.58
C GLU A 44 -40.44 12.73 -15.20
N GLU A 45 -40.91 13.47 -16.21
CA GLU A 45 -41.45 14.81 -16.02
C GLU A 45 -42.68 14.78 -15.08
N GLY A 46 -42.56 15.39 -13.90
CA GLY A 46 -43.58 15.38 -12.84
C GLY A 46 -43.45 14.26 -11.81
N ALA A 47 -42.47 13.35 -11.94
CA ALA A 47 -42.18 12.33 -10.94
C ALA A 47 -41.33 12.88 -9.79
N THR A 48 -41.62 12.45 -8.56
CA THR A 48 -40.80 12.73 -7.38
C THR A 48 -39.57 11.83 -7.38
N ARG A 49 -38.39 12.45 -7.29
CA ARG A 49 -37.11 11.73 -7.15
C ARG A 49 -37.09 10.94 -5.83
N PRO A 50 -36.69 9.66 -5.83
CA PRO A 50 -36.45 8.92 -4.60
C PRO A 50 -35.42 9.65 -3.73
N THR A 51 -35.69 9.73 -2.44
CA THR A 51 -34.72 10.22 -1.45
C THR A 51 -33.61 9.17 -1.22
N PRO A 52 -32.44 9.57 -0.69
CA PRO A 52 -31.38 8.62 -0.33
C PRO A 52 -31.87 7.52 0.64
N GLU A 53 -32.77 7.84 1.56
CA GLU A 53 -33.34 6.88 2.50
C GLU A 53 -34.24 5.86 1.81
N GLU A 54 -35.07 6.31 0.86
CA GLU A 54 -35.92 5.43 0.04
C GLU A 54 -35.08 4.52 -0.87
N ALA A 55 -34.02 5.05 -1.48
CA ALA A 55 -33.09 4.27 -2.29
C ALA A 55 -32.35 3.21 -1.45
N SER A 56 -31.85 3.58 -0.27
CA SER A 56 -31.23 2.65 0.68
C SER A 56 -32.20 1.55 1.15
N LYS A 57 -33.46 1.92 1.41
CA LYS A 57 -34.49 0.95 1.79
C LYS A 57 -34.77 -0.04 0.65
N ALA A 58 -34.93 0.44 -0.57
CA ALA A 58 -35.17 -0.40 -1.75
C ALA A 58 -34.02 -1.39 -1.98
N LEU A 59 -32.76 -0.95 -1.90
CA LEU A 59 -31.60 -1.83 -2.01
C LEU A 59 -31.52 -2.87 -0.89
N LYS A 60 -31.86 -2.48 0.35
CA LYS A 60 -31.86 -3.40 1.48
C LYS A 60 -32.93 -4.48 1.35
N GLU A 61 -34.12 -4.11 0.87
CA GLU A 61 -35.21 -5.04 0.59
C GLU A 61 -34.84 -6.01 -0.55
N TYR A 62 -34.30 -5.48 -1.65
CA TYR A 62 -33.78 -6.28 -2.77
C TYR A 62 -32.70 -7.27 -2.31
N ALA A 63 -31.72 -6.80 -1.55
CA ALA A 63 -30.65 -7.65 -1.04
C ALA A 63 -31.21 -8.79 -0.14
N ALA A 64 -32.18 -8.49 0.72
CA ALA A 64 -32.81 -9.51 1.57
C ALA A 64 -33.58 -10.56 0.76
N GLU A 65 -34.32 -10.16 -0.27
CA GLU A 65 -35.06 -11.07 -1.16
C GLU A 65 -34.11 -11.96 -1.99
N HIS A 66 -33.01 -11.39 -2.47
CA HIS A 66 -32.06 -12.07 -3.35
C HIS A 66 -30.90 -12.75 -2.61
N GLN A 67 -30.92 -12.76 -1.26
CA GLN A 67 -29.87 -13.32 -0.40
C GLN A 67 -28.48 -12.69 -0.59
N LEU A 68 -28.47 -11.38 -0.88
CA LEU A 68 -27.26 -10.57 -0.97
C LEU A 68 -27.01 -9.83 0.35
N ILE A 69 -25.77 -9.39 0.55
CA ILE A 69 -25.39 -8.60 1.73
C ILE A 69 -25.47 -7.12 1.35
N TYR A 70 -26.29 -6.36 2.06
CA TYR A 70 -26.37 -4.91 1.93
C TYR A 70 -25.47 -4.22 2.95
N ASN A 71 -24.62 -3.28 2.50
CA ASN A 71 -23.77 -2.47 3.34
C ASN A 71 -23.75 -1.00 2.90
N ILE A 72 -23.53 -0.11 3.86
CA ILE A 72 -23.22 1.31 3.64
C ILE A 72 -21.95 1.62 4.43
N THR A 73 -20.99 2.27 3.79
CA THR A 73 -19.78 2.76 4.45
C THR A 73 -20.07 4.08 5.17
N PRO A 74 -19.38 4.39 6.28
CA PRO A 74 -19.30 5.78 6.73
C PRO A 74 -18.61 6.65 5.67
N MET A 75 -18.57 7.96 5.89
CA MET A 75 -17.69 8.83 5.10
C MET A 75 -16.24 8.43 5.39
N MET A 76 -15.47 8.11 4.35
CA MET A 76 -14.11 7.60 4.47
C MET A 76 -13.25 8.23 3.39
N SER A 77 -11.99 8.50 3.72
CA SER A 77 -10.93 8.82 2.78
C SER A 77 -10.49 7.58 1.98
N ALA A 78 -9.73 7.79 0.90
CA ALA A 78 -9.17 6.71 0.10
C ALA A 78 -8.28 5.77 0.94
N GLN A 79 -7.51 6.35 1.88
CA GLN A 79 -6.64 5.59 2.77
C GLN A 79 -7.46 4.71 3.75
N GLU A 80 -8.43 5.29 4.44
CA GLU A 80 -9.28 4.54 5.38
C GLU A 80 -10.05 3.41 4.67
N MET A 81 -10.50 3.64 3.43
CA MET A 81 -11.16 2.62 2.63
C MET A 81 -10.20 1.50 2.20
N SER A 82 -8.93 1.85 1.92
CA SER A 82 -7.89 0.87 1.59
C SER A 82 -7.55 -0.05 2.76
N GLU A 83 -7.46 0.53 3.96
CA GLU A 83 -7.04 -0.17 5.19
C GLU A 83 -8.20 -0.87 5.92
N SER A 84 -9.44 -0.63 5.51
CA SER A 84 -10.63 -1.12 6.20
C SER A 84 -10.84 -2.63 6.00
N GLU A 85 -10.68 -3.40 7.08
CA GLU A 85 -11.04 -4.82 7.12
C GLU A 85 -12.57 -5.05 7.08
N LYS A 86 -13.35 -4.10 7.62
CA LYS A 86 -14.81 -4.22 7.73
C LYS A 86 -15.52 -4.08 6.38
N TYR A 87 -14.99 -3.22 5.52
CA TYR A 87 -15.47 -2.96 4.17
C TYR A 87 -14.33 -3.30 3.20
N PRO A 88 -14.28 -4.53 2.66
CA PRO A 88 -13.16 -5.02 1.86
C PRO A 88 -13.18 -4.45 0.43
N LEU A 89 -13.14 -3.12 0.31
CA LEU A 89 -13.13 -2.39 -0.96
C LEU A 89 -11.72 -2.04 -1.41
N GLY A 90 -10.73 -2.07 -0.50
CA GLY A 90 -9.35 -1.67 -0.79
C GLY A 90 -8.65 -2.47 -1.88
N THR A 91 -9.02 -3.73 -2.07
CA THR A 91 -8.43 -4.66 -3.05
C THR A 91 -9.39 -5.03 -4.18
N ALA A 92 -10.61 -4.49 -4.15
CA ALA A 92 -11.64 -4.78 -5.13
C ALA A 92 -11.38 -4.03 -6.44
N ARG A 93 -11.62 -4.71 -7.57
CA ARG A 93 -11.31 -4.21 -8.92
C ARG A 93 -12.43 -4.53 -9.89
N GLU A 94 -12.55 -3.75 -10.95
CA GLU A 94 -13.48 -4.04 -12.04
C GLU A 94 -13.24 -5.46 -12.60
N PRO A 95 -14.30 -6.24 -12.90
CA PRO A 95 -14.15 -7.56 -13.48
C PRO A 95 -13.41 -7.48 -14.83
N SER A 96 -12.27 -8.16 -14.93
CA SER A 96 -11.50 -8.18 -16.18
C SER A 96 -12.18 -9.08 -17.22
N ILE A 97 -12.95 -8.49 -18.13
CA ILE A 97 -13.55 -9.20 -19.27
C ILE A 97 -12.48 -9.63 -20.29
N ASN A 98 -11.33 -8.93 -20.36
CA ASN A 98 -10.28 -9.20 -21.32
C ASN A 98 -8.88 -9.06 -20.70
N GLN A 99 -8.14 -10.16 -20.62
CA GLN A 99 -6.78 -10.23 -20.06
C GLN A 99 -5.74 -9.41 -20.86
N PHE A 100 -6.10 -8.93 -22.05
CA PHE A 100 -5.28 -8.10 -22.93
C PHE A 100 -5.70 -6.62 -22.96
N ALA A 101 -6.74 -6.23 -22.22
CA ALA A 101 -7.19 -4.84 -22.13
C ALA A 101 -6.39 -4.04 -21.08
N ALA A 102 -6.67 -2.74 -20.98
CA ALA A 102 -6.13 -1.87 -19.94
C ALA A 102 -6.36 -2.48 -18.55
N GLN A 103 -5.44 -2.21 -17.62
CA GLN A 103 -5.53 -2.73 -16.25
C GLN A 103 -6.91 -2.37 -15.65
N PRO A 104 -7.62 -3.34 -15.05
CA PRO A 104 -8.91 -3.07 -14.41
C PRO A 104 -8.73 -2.06 -13.28
N ARG A 105 -9.62 -1.06 -13.21
CA ARG A 105 -9.56 -0.03 -12.18
C ARG A 105 -9.91 -0.62 -10.82
N THR A 106 -9.29 -0.10 -9.77
CA THR A 106 -9.68 -0.38 -8.39
C THR A 106 -10.95 0.37 -8.03
N VAL A 107 -11.70 -0.14 -7.05
CA VAL A 107 -12.87 0.57 -6.49
C VAL A 107 -12.46 1.94 -5.93
N ILE A 108 -11.27 2.06 -5.35
CA ILE A 108 -10.75 3.34 -4.83
C ILE A 108 -10.55 4.33 -5.97
N GLU A 109 -9.83 3.96 -7.04
CA GLU A 109 -9.66 4.82 -8.22
C GLU A 109 -11.03 5.22 -8.77
N GLN A 110 -11.94 4.25 -8.91
CA GLN A 110 -13.27 4.51 -9.45
C GLN A 110 -14.10 5.46 -8.58
N LEU A 111 -14.04 5.38 -7.24
CA LEU A 111 -14.83 6.25 -6.35
C LEU A 111 -14.26 7.67 -6.21
N PHE A 112 -12.92 7.78 -6.15
CA PHE A 112 -12.23 9.03 -5.83
C PHE A 112 -11.78 9.82 -7.07
N GLU A 113 -11.60 9.16 -8.22
CA GLU A 113 -11.35 9.86 -9.50
C GLU A 113 -12.64 10.20 -10.25
N THR A 114 -13.78 9.60 -9.87
CA THR A 114 -15.08 9.92 -10.47
C THR A 114 -15.52 11.34 -10.07
N PRO A 115 -15.85 12.21 -11.05
CA PRO A 115 -16.32 13.56 -10.81
C PRO A 115 -17.38 13.69 -9.71
N VAL A 116 -17.35 14.81 -9.00
CA VAL A 116 -18.18 15.06 -7.79
C VAL A 116 -19.69 14.98 -8.05
N ASN A 117 -20.11 15.25 -9.28
CA ASN A 117 -21.51 15.23 -9.74
C ASN A 117 -21.99 13.82 -10.16
N LEU A 118 -21.11 12.83 -10.18
CA LEU A 118 -21.42 11.46 -10.57
C LEU A 118 -21.66 10.60 -9.33
N THR A 119 -22.83 10.79 -8.72
CA THR A 119 -23.37 9.94 -7.65
C THR A 119 -24.44 9.00 -8.20
N TYR A 120 -24.66 7.87 -7.51
CA TYR A 120 -25.63 6.84 -7.84
C TYR A 120 -25.37 6.09 -9.15
N ILE A 121 -24.18 6.18 -9.73
CA ILE A 121 -23.82 5.34 -10.88
C ILE A 121 -23.37 3.98 -10.35
N PRO A 122 -24.03 2.87 -10.75
CA PRO A 122 -23.61 1.54 -10.34
C PRO A 122 -22.35 1.10 -11.09
N TYR A 123 -21.55 0.32 -10.37
CA TYR A 123 -20.36 -0.33 -10.87
C TYR A 123 -20.30 -1.74 -10.28
N GLU A 124 -19.62 -2.63 -10.99
CA GLU A 124 -19.28 -3.96 -10.49
C GLU A 124 -17.81 -4.01 -10.05
N ALA A 125 -17.52 -4.83 -9.05
CA ALA A 125 -16.16 -5.16 -8.65
C ALA A 125 -16.06 -6.60 -8.14
N GLU A 126 -14.86 -7.16 -8.28
CA GLU A 126 -14.44 -8.43 -7.70
C GLU A 126 -13.31 -8.18 -6.70
N ASP A 127 -13.44 -8.71 -5.49
CA ASP A 127 -12.34 -8.75 -4.54
C ASP A 127 -11.33 -9.83 -4.91
N SER A 128 -10.07 -9.42 -5.07
CA SER A 128 -8.97 -10.27 -5.51
C SER A 128 -8.61 -11.37 -4.51
N PHE A 129 -8.97 -11.23 -3.22
CA PHE A 129 -8.60 -12.19 -2.16
C PHE A 129 -9.75 -13.12 -1.75
N SER A 130 -10.98 -12.61 -1.65
CA SER A 130 -12.14 -13.42 -1.24
C SER A 130 -12.98 -13.96 -2.41
N SER A 131 -12.69 -13.55 -3.66
CA SER A 131 -13.54 -13.80 -4.83
C SER A 131 -14.99 -13.31 -4.65
N GLY A 132 -15.20 -12.34 -3.75
CA GLY A 132 -16.49 -11.69 -3.55
C GLY A 132 -16.80 -10.78 -4.73
N LEU A 133 -17.98 -10.95 -5.32
CA LEU A 133 -18.52 -10.06 -6.35
C LEU A 133 -19.44 -9.03 -5.70
N LEU A 134 -19.33 -7.78 -6.14
CA LEU A 134 -19.93 -6.61 -5.51
C LEU A 134 -20.57 -5.74 -6.60
N SER A 135 -21.78 -5.22 -6.33
CA SER A 135 -22.34 -4.07 -7.04
C SER A 135 -22.36 -2.88 -6.08
N TYR A 136 -21.86 -1.73 -6.50
CA TYR A 136 -21.69 -0.57 -5.63
C TYR A 136 -21.90 0.75 -6.38
N TRP A 137 -22.13 1.83 -5.63
CA TRP A 137 -22.18 3.20 -6.16
C TRP A 137 -21.73 4.22 -5.11
N LYS A 138 -21.43 5.45 -5.54
CA LYS A 138 -21.17 6.57 -4.63
C LYS A 138 -22.48 7.28 -4.27
N THR A 139 -22.78 7.44 -2.97
CA THR A 139 -24.00 8.13 -2.52
C THR A 139 -23.75 9.56 -2.05
N LYS A 140 -22.54 9.88 -1.59
CA LYS A 140 -22.15 11.20 -1.11
C LYS A 140 -20.69 11.46 -1.44
N HIS A 141 -20.38 12.73 -1.72
CA HIS A 141 -19.03 13.24 -1.92
C HIS A 141 -18.83 14.45 -1.03
N VAL A 142 -17.65 14.58 -0.44
CA VAL A 142 -17.19 15.78 0.26
C VAL A 142 -15.83 16.09 -0.34
N ASP A 143 -15.66 17.33 -0.82
CA ASP A 143 -14.39 17.75 -1.39
C ASP A 143 -13.29 17.74 -0.33
N ALA A 144 -12.06 17.50 -0.78
CA ALA A 144 -10.88 17.61 0.06
C ALA A 144 -10.89 18.99 0.70
N THR A 145 -11.22 19.03 1.99
CA THR A 145 -11.31 20.26 2.76
C THR A 145 -9.99 20.43 3.47
N ILE A 146 -9.43 21.65 3.44
CA ILE A 146 -8.29 21.96 4.30
C ILE A 146 -8.84 21.95 5.72
N PRO A 147 -8.37 21.05 6.60
CA PRO A 147 -8.82 21.03 7.97
C PRO A 147 -8.44 22.34 8.64
N GLU A 148 -9.36 22.91 9.43
CA GLU A 148 -9.05 24.09 10.24
C GLU A 148 -8.13 23.68 11.40
N PHE A 149 -7.18 24.54 11.75
CA PHE A 149 -6.20 24.26 12.82
C PHE A 149 -6.84 24.11 14.21
N ASP A 150 -8.10 24.53 14.39
CA ASP A 150 -8.85 24.44 15.64
C ASP A 150 -9.67 23.14 15.75
N ASP A 151 -9.64 22.26 14.74
CA ASP A 151 -10.24 20.93 14.83
C ASP A 151 -9.47 20.07 15.86
N PRO A 152 -10.14 19.54 16.91
CA PRO A 152 -9.51 18.70 17.92
C PRO A 152 -8.78 17.47 17.36
N GLU A 153 -9.25 16.90 16.25
CA GLU A 153 -8.62 15.74 15.62
C GLU A 153 -7.29 16.12 14.96
N ILE A 154 -7.24 17.31 14.35
CA ILE A 154 -6.04 17.86 13.71
C ILE A 154 -5.01 18.28 14.76
N ASP A 155 -5.45 18.92 15.85
CA ASP A 155 -4.56 19.25 16.98
C ASP A 155 -3.92 18.00 17.58
N GLN A 156 -4.68 16.90 17.68
CA GLN A 156 -4.13 15.61 18.10
C GLN A 156 -3.08 15.09 17.13
N GLN A 157 -3.36 15.07 15.82
CA GLN A 157 -2.41 14.60 14.81
C GLN A 157 -1.13 15.46 14.78
N ILE A 158 -1.26 16.78 14.86
CA ILE A 158 -0.12 17.71 14.94
C ILE A 158 0.68 17.44 16.22
N THR A 159 0.01 17.27 17.35
CA THR A 159 0.67 16.99 18.63
C THR A 159 1.43 15.67 18.60
N GLU A 160 0.86 14.62 18.02
CA GLU A 160 1.53 13.32 17.83
C GLU A 160 2.76 13.45 16.92
N GLN A 161 2.63 14.16 15.80
CA GLN A 161 3.74 14.38 14.88
C GLN A 161 4.86 15.21 15.52
N LEU A 162 4.54 16.27 16.27
CA LEU A 162 5.52 17.09 17.01
C LEU A 162 6.23 16.28 18.10
N LYS A 163 5.52 15.36 18.76
CA LYS A 163 6.12 14.44 19.74
C LYS A 163 7.11 13.50 19.04
N LEU A 164 6.72 12.91 17.90
CA LEU A 164 7.59 12.06 17.10
C LEU A 164 8.84 12.82 16.62
N GLU A 165 8.66 14.02 16.08
CA GLU A 165 9.77 14.85 15.60
C GLU A 165 10.78 15.16 16.72
N LYS A 166 10.31 15.51 17.92
CA LYS A 166 11.17 15.72 19.09
C LYS A 166 11.78 14.43 19.65
N ALA A 167 11.14 13.29 19.46
CA ALA A 167 11.63 12.00 19.93
C ALA A 167 12.76 11.44 19.05
N ARG A 168 12.74 11.69 17.73
CA ARG A 168 13.76 11.23 16.78
C ARG A 168 15.21 11.50 17.22
N PRO A 169 15.63 12.75 17.56
CA PRO A 169 17.00 13.01 17.98
C PRO A 169 17.34 12.35 19.33
N LEU A 170 16.37 12.16 20.23
CA LEU A 170 16.59 11.45 21.49
C LEU A 170 16.81 9.95 21.26
N ALA A 171 16.03 9.35 20.36
CA ALA A 171 16.17 7.95 19.97
C ALA A 171 17.52 7.69 19.28
N GLN A 172 17.91 8.55 18.34
CA GLN A 172 19.23 8.46 17.68
C GLN A 172 20.37 8.59 18.69
N LYS A 173 20.31 9.58 19.59
CA LYS A 173 21.33 9.73 20.64
C LYS A 173 21.44 8.47 21.51
N ARG A 174 20.30 7.87 21.87
CA ARG A 174 20.29 6.62 22.63
C ARG A 174 20.85 5.45 21.82
N GLY A 175 20.54 5.37 20.52
CA GLY A 175 21.12 4.41 19.60
C GLY A 175 22.65 4.53 19.55
N GLU A 176 23.18 5.75 19.48
CA GLU A 176 24.64 6.02 19.49
C GLU A 176 25.31 5.63 20.82
N GLU A 177 24.62 5.80 21.95
CA GLU A 177 25.10 5.29 23.24
C GLU A 177 25.17 3.75 23.25
N LEU A 178 24.15 3.08 22.70
CA LEU A 178 24.11 1.62 22.59
C LEU A 178 25.17 1.11 21.61
N LYS A 179 25.37 1.78 20.46
CA LYS A 179 26.43 1.47 19.49
C LYS A 179 27.78 1.36 20.20
N LYS A 180 28.15 2.36 21.01
CA LYS A 180 29.40 2.37 21.78
C LYS A 180 29.54 1.21 22.78
N LEU A 181 28.43 0.73 23.35
CA LEU A 181 28.45 -0.43 24.25
C LEU A 181 28.65 -1.74 23.48
N ILE A 182 28.15 -1.81 22.25
CA ILE A 182 28.17 -3.01 21.39
C ILE A 182 29.45 -3.11 20.56
N SER A 183 30.20 -2.02 20.34
CA SER A 183 31.41 -1.91 19.50
C SER A 183 32.64 -2.74 19.96
N GLY A 184 32.46 -3.95 20.47
CA GLY A 184 33.52 -4.91 20.77
C GLY A 184 33.20 -6.33 20.28
N ASP A 185 34.11 -7.25 20.59
CA ASP A 185 34.03 -8.67 20.18
C ASP A 185 32.96 -9.48 20.93
N LYS A 186 32.20 -8.86 21.82
CA LYS A 186 31.11 -9.53 22.54
C LYS A 186 29.89 -9.70 21.63
N GLU A 187 29.12 -10.75 21.89
CA GLU A 187 27.78 -10.89 21.32
C GLU A 187 26.91 -9.70 21.75
N MET A 188 26.09 -9.20 20.82
CA MET A 188 25.29 -8.01 21.02
C MET A 188 24.33 -8.16 22.20
N SER A 189 23.73 -9.35 22.36
CA SER A 189 22.85 -9.72 23.48
C SER A 189 23.53 -9.52 24.84
N ALA A 190 24.78 -9.97 24.98
CA ALA A 190 25.56 -9.83 26.20
C ALA A 190 26.01 -8.37 26.45
N ALA A 191 26.21 -7.57 25.39
CA ALA A 191 26.60 -6.18 25.51
C ALA A 191 25.47 -5.25 26.00
N ILE A 192 24.21 -5.63 25.73
CA ILE A 192 23.02 -4.84 26.10
C ILE A 192 22.30 -5.37 27.36
N GLU A 193 22.83 -6.40 28.02
CA GLU A 193 22.21 -6.99 29.21
C GLU A 193 21.99 -5.92 30.29
N GLY A 194 20.76 -5.82 30.79
CA GLY A 194 20.36 -4.80 31.77
C GLY A 194 20.24 -3.37 31.22
N GLN A 195 20.37 -3.16 29.90
CA GLN A 195 20.05 -1.89 29.25
C GLN A 195 18.56 -1.83 28.91
N THR A 196 17.99 -0.63 29.04
CA THR A 196 16.59 -0.36 28.69
C THR A 196 16.49 0.54 27.46
N ILE A 197 15.32 0.53 26.82
CA ILE A 197 15.03 1.32 25.61
C ILE A 197 15.37 2.80 25.82
N THR A 198 15.03 3.36 26.99
CA THR A 198 15.26 4.78 27.30
C THR A 198 16.49 5.04 28.16
N GLY A 199 17.23 4.00 28.57
CA GLY A 199 18.35 4.09 29.52
C GLY A 199 17.93 4.32 30.98
N LYS A 200 16.62 4.38 31.29
CA LYS A 200 16.10 4.49 32.66
C LYS A 200 15.94 3.10 33.27
N LYS A 201 16.30 2.94 34.55
CA LYS A 201 16.28 1.64 35.27
C LYS A 201 14.90 0.99 35.36
N GLU A 202 13.83 1.76 35.28
CA GLU A 202 12.44 1.28 35.33
C GLU A 202 11.83 1.07 33.92
N GLY A 203 12.64 1.20 32.86
CA GLY A 203 12.19 1.07 31.48
C GLY A 203 12.16 -0.37 30.97
N THR A 204 11.50 -0.59 29.84
CA THR A 204 11.51 -1.86 29.12
C THR A 204 12.93 -2.25 28.73
N GLU A 205 13.32 -3.49 29.03
CA GLU A 205 14.62 -4.05 28.66
C GLU A 205 14.75 -4.21 27.14
N LEU A 206 15.98 -4.08 26.64
CA LEU A 206 16.28 -4.29 25.22
C LEU A 206 16.47 -5.77 24.92
N SER A 207 15.95 -6.20 23.77
CA SER A 207 16.17 -7.53 23.21
C SER A 207 16.80 -7.44 21.83
N THR A 208 17.65 -8.42 21.48
CA THR A 208 18.26 -8.55 20.15
C THR A 208 17.61 -9.66 19.35
N THR A 209 17.47 -9.46 18.05
CA THR A 209 16.94 -10.48 17.14
C THR A 209 17.90 -10.77 15.98
N THR A 210 18.17 -12.07 15.83
CA THR A 210 18.68 -12.79 14.66
C THR A 210 17.97 -12.52 13.33
N THR A 211 18.40 -11.65 12.41
CA THR A 211 17.77 -11.63 11.07
C THR A 211 18.23 -12.82 10.22
N GLU A 212 17.39 -13.27 9.29
CA GLU A 212 17.84 -14.15 8.20
C GLU A 212 18.78 -13.40 7.25
N SER A 213 19.47 -14.12 6.36
CA SER A 213 20.24 -13.49 5.29
C SER A 213 19.30 -12.77 4.32
N PHE A 214 19.61 -11.52 3.98
CA PHE A 214 18.84 -10.73 3.03
C PHE A 214 19.76 -9.97 2.08
N SER A 215 19.22 -9.60 0.93
CA SER A 215 19.81 -8.66 -0.05
C SER A 215 19.10 -7.32 0.04
N TRP A 216 19.68 -6.25 -0.52
CA TRP A 216 19.03 -4.93 -0.59
C TRP A 216 17.68 -5.00 -1.29
N MET A 217 17.66 -5.63 -2.47
CA MET A 217 16.48 -5.83 -3.29
C MET A 217 16.16 -7.32 -3.39
N ARG A 218 14.88 -7.64 -3.53
CA ARG A 218 14.38 -8.98 -3.83
C ARG A 218 13.45 -8.94 -5.03
N THR A 219 13.35 -10.05 -5.75
CA THR A 219 12.27 -10.27 -6.71
C THR A 219 11.28 -11.23 -6.11
N SER A 220 9.99 -10.98 -6.34
CA SER A 220 8.95 -11.91 -5.90
C SER A 220 9.17 -13.28 -6.55
N THR A 221 9.16 -14.32 -5.74
CA THR A 221 9.19 -15.72 -6.19
C THR A 221 7.79 -16.28 -6.41
N ALA A 222 6.74 -15.48 -6.19
CA ALA A 222 5.38 -15.88 -6.51
C ALA A 222 5.24 -16.03 -8.03
N ASN A 223 4.55 -17.09 -8.48
CA ASN A 223 4.31 -17.31 -9.89
C ASN A 223 3.56 -16.11 -10.47
N ALA A 224 4.21 -15.35 -11.35
CA ALA A 224 3.56 -14.28 -12.08
C ALA A 224 2.46 -14.89 -12.97
N SER A 225 1.24 -14.34 -12.89
CA SER A 225 0.13 -14.77 -13.76
C SER A 225 0.43 -14.56 -15.25
N ASN A 226 1.36 -13.65 -15.57
CA ASN A 226 1.87 -13.42 -16.91
C ASN A 226 3.35 -13.86 -17.01
N PRO A 227 3.69 -14.88 -17.81
CA PRO A 227 5.07 -15.32 -18.01
C PRO A 227 5.97 -14.29 -18.73
N PHE A 228 5.37 -13.24 -19.31
CA PHE A 228 6.10 -12.10 -19.89
C PHE A 228 6.23 -10.91 -18.94
N SER A 229 5.59 -10.94 -17.76
CA SER A 229 5.82 -9.90 -16.74
C SER A 229 7.01 -10.30 -15.88
N MET A 230 8.09 -9.54 -15.98
CA MET A 230 9.24 -9.68 -15.10
C MET A 230 8.84 -9.25 -13.68
N PRO A 231 9.14 -10.05 -12.64
CA PRO A 231 8.93 -9.61 -11.26
C PRO A 231 9.78 -8.36 -11.02
N ARG A 232 9.13 -7.27 -10.64
CA ARG A 232 9.83 -6.03 -10.33
C ARG A 232 10.68 -6.23 -9.07
N PRO A 233 11.95 -5.80 -9.07
CA PRO A 233 12.71 -5.72 -7.85
C PRO A 233 12.01 -4.78 -6.86
N GLU A 234 11.89 -5.22 -5.62
CA GLU A 234 11.35 -4.45 -4.50
C GLU A 234 12.34 -4.48 -3.34
N LEU A 235 12.27 -3.50 -2.44
CA LEU A 235 13.05 -3.50 -1.21
C LEU A 235 12.74 -4.78 -0.41
N SER A 236 13.78 -5.42 0.10
CA SER A 236 13.61 -6.63 0.90
C SER A 236 12.88 -6.34 2.21
N SER A 237 11.84 -7.13 2.51
CA SER A 237 11.24 -7.14 3.85
C SER A 237 12.08 -8.00 4.79
N ILE A 238 12.55 -7.44 5.90
CA ILE A 238 13.36 -8.15 6.89
C ILE A 238 12.47 -8.53 8.08
N SER A 239 12.37 -9.82 8.40
CA SER A 239 11.40 -10.37 9.36
C SER A 239 11.45 -9.79 10.78
N ALA A 240 12.54 -9.10 11.15
CA ALA A 240 12.71 -8.44 12.46
C ALA A 240 12.83 -6.90 12.39
N VAL A 241 12.81 -6.31 11.19
CA VAL A 241 12.97 -4.87 10.99
C VAL A 241 11.74 -4.33 10.28
N ALA A 242 10.87 -3.69 11.05
CA ALA A 242 9.66 -3.07 10.54
C ALA A 242 10.03 -1.80 9.77
N GLY A 243 9.55 -1.70 8.52
CA GLY A 243 9.77 -0.53 7.67
C GLY A 243 11.24 -0.28 7.31
N ALA A 244 12.03 -1.33 7.07
CA ALA A 244 13.38 -1.18 6.54
C ALA A 244 13.35 -0.45 5.18
N GLY A 245 13.67 0.84 5.19
CA GLY A 245 13.69 1.70 4.01
C GLY A 245 15.04 1.73 3.32
N ASN A 246 15.17 2.58 2.30
CA ASN A 246 16.42 2.72 1.57
C ASN A 246 17.57 3.24 2.44
N GLU A 247 17.33 4.23 3.31
CA GLU A 247 18.33 4.73 4.28
C GLU A 247 18.85 3.60 5.20
N PHE A 248 17.97 2.65 5.59
CA PHE A 248 18.36 1.47 6.36
C PHE A 248 19.27 0.54 5.56
N MET A 249 18.91 0.28 4.30
CA MET A 249 19.70 -0.61 3.44
C MET A 249 21.06 0.01 3.13
N GLU A 250 21.13 1.30 2.83
CA GLU A 250 22.38 2.02 2.57
C GLU A 250 23.31 1.96 3.80
N GLU A 251 22.81 2.21 5.00
CA GLU A 251 23.62 2.09 6.21
C GLU A 251 24.16 0.66 6.37
N VAL A 252 23.31 -0.36 6.22
CA VAL A 252 23.72 -1.76 6.41
C VAL A 252 24.66 -2.26 5.32
N PHE A 253 24.45 -1.89 4.05
CA PHE A 253 25.17 -2.43 2.90
C PHE A 253 26.38 -1.61 2.47
N ASP A 254 26.37 -0.29 2.64
CA ASP A 254 27.44 0.58 2.14
C ASP A 254 28.30 1.17 3.27
N ASN A 255 27.72 1.42 4.45
CA ASN A 255 28.43 2.12 5.54
C ASN A 255 29.01 1.20 6.62
N LEU A 256 28.57 -0.06 6.74
CA LEU A 256 28.98 -0.96 7.83
C LEU A 256 29.76 -2.19 7.36
N ASP A 257 30.96 -2.41 7.89
CA ASP A 257 31.72 -3.63 7.62
C ASP A 257 31.29 -4.82 8.51
N ASN A 258 31.80 -6.02 8.19
CA ASN A 258 31.58 -7.21 9.02
C ASN A 258 32.05 -6.97 10.47
N GLY A 259 31.15 -7.19 11.43
CA GLY A 259 31.35 -6.96 12.85
C GLY A 259 31.05 -5.53 13.30
N GLU A 260 30.84 -4.58 12.37
CA GLU A 260 30.55 -3.19 12.67
C GLU A 260 29.10 -3.00 13.13
N VAL A 261 28.88 -1.95 13.91
CA VAL A 261 27.59 -1.58 14.49
C VAL A 261 27.17 -0.22 13.98
N GLY A 262 25.96 -0.13 13.44
CA GLY A 262 25.34 1.12 12.97
C GLY A 262 24.06 1.46 13.71
N VAL A 263 23.62 2.69 13.53
CA VAL A 263 22.37 3.22 14.10
C VAL A 263 21.60 3.86 12.96
N VAL A 264 20.37 3.40 12.73
CA VAL A 264 19.58 3.86 11.60
C VAL A 264 18.10 3.87 11.93
N MET A 265 17.39 4.85 11.39
CA MET A 265 15.94 4.94 11.52
C MET A 265 15.27 4.09 10.43
N ASN A 266 14.07 3.62 10.69
CA ASN A 266 13.23 3.02 9.66
C ASN A 266 12.65 4.10 8.71
N ALA A 267 11.97 3.66 7.65
CA ALA A 267 11.54 4.53 6.54
C ALA A 267 10.66 5.72 6.97
N ASP A 268 9.75 5.52 7.91
CA ASP A 268 8.85 6.56 8.45
C ASP A 268 9.46 7.32 9.66
N LYS A 269 10.68 6.97 10.05
CA LYS A 269 11.44 7.54 11.17
C LYS A 269 10.67 7.46 12.49
N THR A 270 9.93 6.37 12.70
CA THR A 270 9.22 6.05 13.95
C THR A 270 10.03 5.14 14.88
N VAL A 271 10.94 4.32 14.33
CA VAL A 271 11.77 3.36 15.07
C VAL A 271 13.24 3.59 14.77
N CYS A 272 14.06 3.61 15.83
CA CYS A 272 15.52 3.65 15.73
C CYS A 272 16.08 2.24 15.95
N TYR A 273 16.73 1.68 14.93
CA TYR A 273 17.41 0.40 14.99
C TYR A 273 18.90 0.58 15.31
N VAL A 274 19.43 -0.33 16.11
CA VAL A 274 20.89 -0.52 16.27
C VAL A 274 21.21 -1.88 15.69
N VAL A 275 22.07 -1.90 14.68
CA VAL A 275 22.33 -3.08 13.84
C VAL A 275 23.79 -3.47 13.93
N LYS A 276 24.10 -4.77 14.01
CA LYS A 276 25.46 -5.30 13.93
C LYS A 276 25.55 -6.25 12.74
N VAL A 277 26.43 -5.96 11.79
CA VAL A 277 26.63 -6.84 10.62
C VAL A 277 27.40 -8.07 11.08
N ILE A 278 26.81 -9.26 10.97
CA ILE A 278 27.46 -10.52 11.38
C ILE A 278 28.46 -10.95 10.30
N ASN A 279 27.98 -11.05 9.07
CA ASN A 279 28.76 -11.45 7.91
C ASN A 279 28.08 -10.99 6.62
N ARG A 280 28.88 -10.88 5.56
CA ARG A 280 28.44 -10.57 4.20
C ARG A 280 28.68 -11.75 3.28
N ILE A 281 27.79 -11.95 2.31
CA ILE A 281 27.90 -12.99 1.29
C ILE A 281 28.00 -12.28 -0.08
N PRO A 282 29.02 -12.57 -0.90
CA PRO A 282 30.14 -13.48 -0.65
C PRO A 282 31.20 -12.90 0.30
N SER A 283 31.61 -13.67 1.30
CA SER A 283 32.61 -13.25 2.32
C SER A 283 34.06 -13.39 1.85
N THR A 284 34.31 -13.90 0.64
CA THR A 284 35.66 -14.17 0.13
C THR A 284 35.98 -13.31 -1.10
N PRO A 285 37.26 -12.89 -1.28
CA PRO A 285 37.68 -12.15 -2.48
C PRO A 285 37.39 -12.90 -3.79
N GLY A 286 37.50 -14.23 -3.78
CA GLY A 286 37.17 -15.08 -4.92
C GLY A 286 35.68 -15.08 -5.26
N GLY A 287 34.80 -15.09 -4.25
CA GLY A 287 33.34 -15.01 -4.45
C GLY A 287 32.89 -13.65 -4.98
N LEU A 288 33.45 -12.55 -4.47
CA LEU A 288 33.22 -11.20 -5.01
C LEU A 288 33.65 -11.10 -6.48
N THR A 289 34.81 -11.66 -6.81
CA THR A 289 35.31 -11.70 -8.20
C THR A 289 34.38 -12.53 -9.09
N ALA A 290 33.88 -13.68 -8.61
CA ALA A 290 32.95 -14.51 -9.37
C ALA A 290 31.63 -13.76 -9.64
N MET A 291 31.05 -13.13 -8.63
CA MET A 291 29.81 -12.35 -8.76
C MET A 291 29.98 -11.15 -9.72
N TYR A 292 31.11 -10.45 -9.65
CA TYR A 292 31.45 -9.39 -10.60
C TYR A 292 31.60 -9.91 -12.04
N GLN A 293 32.24 -11.08 -12.22
CA GLN A 293 32.36 -11.71 -13.54
C GLN A 293 31.03 -12.22 -14.10
N GLU A 294 30.09 -12.61 -13.24
CA GLU A 294 28.71 -12.92 -13.65
C GLU A 294 27.97 -11.65 -14.07
N PHE A 295 28.05 -10.58 -13.28
CA PHE A 295 27.48 -9.27 -13.62
C PHE A 295 27.97 -8.77 -14.98
N LEU A 296 29.28 -8.83 -15.25
CA LEU A 296 29.84 -8.40 -16.53
C LEU A 296 29.39 -9.22 -17.75
N LYS A 297 28.89 -10.45 -17.54
CA LYS A 297 28.39 -11.31 -18.61
C LYS A 297 26.90 -11.13 -18.87
N GLU A 298 26.19 -10.48 -17.95
CA GLU A 298 24.76 -10.24 -18.11
C GLU A 298 24.52 -9.21 -19.22
N ASP A 299 23.54 -9.48 -20.08
CA ASP A 299 23.06 -8.48 -21.03
C ASP A 299 22.18 -7.47 -20.28
N MET A 300 22.78 -6.36 -19.84
CA MET A 300 22.10 -5.32 -19.06
C MET A 300 20.91 -4.67 -19.77
N PHE A 301 20.87 -4.75 -21.11
CA PHE A 301 19.86 -4.07 -21.94
C PHE A 301 18.91 -5.03 -22.65
N PHE A 302 19.06 -6.34 -22.45
CA PHE A 302 18.08 -7.31 -22.89
C PHE A 302 16.75 -7.10 -22.18
N PHE A 303 15.64 -7.27 -22.88
CA PHE A 303 14.30 -7.04 -22.34
C PHE A 303 13.96 -7.94 -21.13
N PHE A 304 14.56 -9.14 -21.02
CA PHE A 304 14.45 -10.01 -19.85
C PHE A 304 15.58 -9.81 -18.82
N SER A 305 16.34 -8.72 -18.91
CA SER A 305 17.35 -8.41 -17.91
C SER A 305 16.69 -7.89 -16.63
N PRO A 306 17.04 -8.41 -15.44
CA PRO A 306 16.56 -7.85 -14.16
C PRO A 306 17.12 -6.44 -13.89
N TYR A 307 18.15 -6.02 -14.62
CA TYR A 307 18.78 -4.70 -14.49
C TYR A 307 18.00 -3.60 -15.19
N LEU A 308 17.24 -3.91 -16.25
CA LEU A 308 16.46 -2.92 -16.99
C LEU A 308 15.39 -2.24 -16.10
N PRO A 309 14.58 -2.96 -15.30
CA PRO A 309 13.68 -2.33 -14.33
C PRO A 309 14.40 -1.49 -13.27
N MET A 310 15.56 -1.93 -12.77
CA MET A 310 16.33 -1.16 -11.77
C MET A 310 16.84 0.16 -12.35
N ALA A 311 17.42 0.11 -13.55
CA ALA A 311 17.87 1.30 -14.26
C ALA A 311 16.73 2.28 -14.55
N GLN A 312 15.52 1.78 -14.86
CA GLN A 312 14.34 2.62 -15.03
C GLN A 312 13.90 3.29 -13.73
N MET A 313 13.93 2.58 -12.60
CA MET A 313 13.61 3.16 -11.28
C MET A 313 14.61 4.25 -10.89
N GLU A 314 15.91 3.96 -11.00
CA GLU A 314 16.96 4.95 -10.72
C GLU A 314 16.88 6.16 -11.65
N GLN A 315 16.60 5.95 -12.95
CA GLN A 315 16.42 7.04 -13.90
C GLN A 315 15.24 7.93 -13.52
N GLN A 316 14.11 7.36 -13.09
CA GLN A 316 12.95 8.15 -12.64
C GLN A 316 13.29 8.98 -11.41
N GLN A 317 13.96 8.38 -10.41
CA GLN A 317 14.35 9.09 -9.20
C GLN A 317 15.37 10.20 -9.50
N THR A 318 16.41 9.88 -10.29
CA THR A 318 17.41 10.87 -10.73
C THR A 318 16.76 12.03 -11.48
N ASN A 319 15.82 11.76 -12.39
CA ASN A 319 15.10 12.81 -13.12
C ASN A 319 14.26 13.69 -12.18
N PHE A 320 13.64 13.10 -11.16
CA PHE A 320 12.85 13.82 -10.17
C PHE A 320 13.74 14.72 -9.29
N GLU A 321 14.83 14.18 -8.74
CA GLU A 321 15.81 14.92 -7.93
C GLU A 321 16.44 16.05 -8.74
N TRP A 322 16.89 15.75 -9.96
CA TRP A 322 17.43 16.74 -10.89
C TRP A 322 16.42 17.85 -11.20
N SER A 323 15.14 17.49 -11.40
CA SER A 323 14.07 18.47 -11.60
C SER A 323 13.88 19.34 -10.37
N GLN A 324 13.85 18.77 -9.16
CA GLN A 324 13.74 19.54 -7.92
C GLN A 324 14.94 20.48 -7.71
N GLU A 325 16.16 19.99 -7.97
CA GLU A 325 17.37 20.81 -7.86
C GLU A 325 17.34 21.98 -8.85
N LEU A 326 16.88 21.75 -10.08
CA LEU A 326 16.69 22.81 -11.06
C LEU A 326 15.61 23.81 -10.61
N GLU A 327 14.46 23.34 -10.14
CA GLU A 327 13.40 24.19 -9.61
C GLU A 327 13.89 25.05 -8.45
N ALA A 328 14.62 24.45 -7.51
CA ALA A 328 15.22 25.15 -6.37
C ALA A 328 16.27 26.18 -6.83
N LYS A 329 17.15 25.79 -7.76
CA LYS A 329 18.21 26.65 -8.31
C LYS A 329 17.64 27.88 -9.03
N TYR A 330 16.53 27.71 -9.75
CA TYR A 330 15.88 28.78 -10.51
C TYR A 330 14.70 29.42 -9.79
N GLN A 331 14.45 29.06 -8.52
CA GLN A 331 13.35 29.58 -7.69
C GLN A 331 12.01 29.50 -8.42
N VAL A 332 11.72 28.35 -9.01
CA VAL A 332 10.48 28.13 -9.75
C VAL A 332 9.31 28.17 -8.76
N GLU A 333 8.53 29.24 -8.80
CA GLU A 333 7.28 29.35 -8.05
C GLU A 333 6.17 28.59 -8.78
N LYS A 334 5.66 27.53 -8.13
CA LYS A 334 4.49 26.81 -8.62
C LYS A 334 3.24 27.60 -8.21
N TYR A 335 2.74 28.42 -9.13
CA TYR A 335 1.44 29.06 -8.98
C TYR A 335 0.36 27.99 -9.17
N PHE A 336 -0.15 27.47 -8.06
CA PHE A 336 -1.43 26.79 -8.06
C PHE A 336 -2.48 27.89 -8.20
N GLU A 337 -3.07 28.04 -9.39
CA GLU A 337 -4.27 28.87 -9.53
C GLU A 337 -5.32 28.28 -8.58
N GLN A 338 -5.63 29.03 -7.52
CA GLN A 338 -6.89 28.85 -6.81
C GLN A 338 -7.97 29.04 -7.86
N VAL A 339 -8.61 27.94 -8.25
CA VAL A 339 -9.86 28.02 -9.00
C VAL A 339 -10.88 28.59 -8.01
N GLU A 340 -10.96 29.92 -7.95
CA GLU A 340 -12.00 30.62 -7.23
C GLU A 340 -13.34 30.13 -7.80
N GLY A 341 -14.05 29.32 -7.01
CA GLY A 341 -15.44 28.98 -7.29
C GLY A 341 -16.27 30.26 -7.34
N PRO A 342 -17.34 30.31 -8.15
CA PRO A 342 -18.07 31.54 -8.40
C PRO A 342 -18.63 32.12 -7.10
N GLU A 343 -18.34 33.39 -6.86
CA GLU A 343 -18.91 34.20 -5.78
C GLU A 343 -20.43 34.04 -5.78
N VAL A 344 -20.96 33.46 -4.70
CA VAL A 344 -22.39 33.49 -4.42
C VAL A 344 -22.71 34.93 -4.00
N VAL A 345 -23.12 35.73 -4.97
CA VAL A 345 -23.72 37.04 -4.73
C VAL A 345 -25.00 36.82 -3.94
N ALA A 346 -24.95 37.13 -2.64
CA ALA A 346 -26.14 37.16 -1.80
C ALA A 346 -27.07 38.28 -2.31
N GLN A 347 -28.28 37.91 -2.72
CA GLN A 347 -29.44 38.80 -2.81
C GLN A 347 -30.38 38.54 -1.66
#